data_AF-A0ABD5G7X6-F1
#
_entry.id   AF-A0ABD5G7X6-F1
#
_cell.length_a   1.000
_cell.length_b   1.000
_cell.length_c   1.000
_cell.angle_alpha   90.00
_cell.angle_beta   90.00
_cell.angle_gamma   90.00
#
_symmetry.space_group_name_H-M   'P 1'
#
loop_
_entity.id
_entity.type
_entity.pdbx_description
1 polymer ?
#
loop_
_entity_poly.entity_id
_entity_poly.type
_entity_poly.pdbx_seq_one_letter_code
_entity_poly.pdbx_strand_id
1 'polypeptide(L)'
;MPDSPRHDDEILIPSLFTRHRRQLRALLLDDEPWFVLNDLARLINRVPLDERAPRNLDPDQLQPAWVRDSRGEYRRELLVSDCGVYALLIFYYHPENSGIRRWISREVIPRLREAQHPDTLRPYRDVVQWQACPLEVLRWQGKAWVHLGDCPVLPQARPRVIG
;
A
#
# COMPACT_ATOMS: atom_id res chain seq x y z
N MET A 1 14.48 27.78 -0.02
CA MET A 1 13.36 27.55 0.92
C MET A 1 12.81 26.17 0.61
N PRO A 2 12.49 25.31 1.58
CA PRO A 2 11.59 24.20 1.26
C PRO A 2 10.18 24.81 1.09
N ASP A 3 9.57 24.55 -0.06
CA ASP A 3 8.18 24.92 -0.37
C ASP A 3 7.29 24.48 0.78
N SER A 4 6.53 25.38 1.40
CA SER A 4 5.49 24.98 2.35
C SER A 4 4.39 24.22 1.62
N PRO A 5 3.77 23.20 2.24
CA PRO A 5 2.66 22.48 1.62
C PRO A 5 1.58 23.47 1.20
N ARG A 6 1.11 23.37 -0.05
CA ARG A 6 -0.05 24.12 -0.52
C ARG A 6 -1.27 23.61 0.23
N HIS A 7 -2.32 24.43 0.34
CA HIS A 7 -3.53 24.08 1.09
C HIS A 7 -4.24 22.80 0.58
N ASP A 8 -3.90 22.34 -0.63
CA ASP A 8 -4.40 21.11 -1.26
C ASP A 8 -3.42 19.92 -1.17
N ASP A 9 -2.23 20.10 -0.60
CA ASP A 9 -1.28 19.01 -0.44
C ASP A 9 -1.77 18.09 0.70
N GLU A 10 -2.32 16.94 0.32
CA GLU A 10 -2.78 15.92 1.27
C GLU A 10 -1.62 15.47 2.15
N ILE A 11 -1.71 15.79 3.44
CA ILE A 11 -0.69 15.43 4.43
C ILE A 11 -0.92 13.99 4.85
N LEU A 12 0.03 13.12 4.50
CA LEU A 12 -0.03 11.70 4.82
C LEU A 12 0.53 11.43 6.22
N ILE A 13 -0.24 10.68 7.02
CA ILE A 13 0.16 10.25 8.37
C ILE A 13 0.59 8.78 8.30
N PRO A 14 1.90 8.49 8.32
CA PRO A 14 2.38 7.12 8.15
C PRO A 14 2.26 6.30 9.43
N SER A 15 2.03 5.00 9.25
CA SER A 15 2.24 4.00 10.28
C SER A 15 3.75 3.74 10.47
N LEU A 16 4.19 3.66 11.72
CA LEU A 16 5.60 3.52 12.07
C LEU A 16 5.93 2.06 12.45
N PHE A 17 6.84 1.45 11.70
CA PHE A 17 7.36 0.11 11.99
C PHE A 17 8.82 0.20 12.42
N THR A 18 9.24 -0.62 13.38
CA THR A 18 10.63 -0.60 13.88
C THR A 18 11.27 -1.97 13.80
N ARG A 19 12.49 -2.02 13.26
CA ARG A 19 13.34 -3.22 13.23
C ARG A 19 14.77 -2.86 13.56
N HIS A 20 15.38 -3.53 14.54
CA HIS A 20 16.79 -3.34 14.92
C HIS A 20 17.19 -1.87 15.10
N ARG A 21 16.37 -1.09 15.80
CA ARG A 21 16.53 0.37 16.04
C ARG A 21 16.42 1.25 14.79
N ARG A 22 15.93 0.71 13.67
CA ARG A 22 15.63 1.46 12.44
C ARG A 22 14.13 1.51 12.25
N GLN A 23 13.67 2.67 11.81
CA GLN A 23 12.26 2.94 11.58
C GLN A 23 11.95 2.82 10.09
N LEU A 24 10.75 2.33 9.78
CA LEU A 24 10.11 2.33 8.47
C LEU A 24 8.75 2.99 8.60
N ARG A 25 8.58 4.15 7.97
CA ARG A 25 7.26 4.74 7.77
C ARG A 25 6.60 4.11 6.55
N ALA A 26 5.37 3.63 6.73
CA ALA A 26 4.57 3.02 5.69
C ALA A 26 3.14 3.57 5.68
N LEU A 27 2.52 3.58 4.50
CA LEU A 27 1.23 4.17 4.19
C LEU A 27 0.45 3.18 3.34
N LEU A 28 -0.86 3.09 3.55
CA LEU A 28 -1.74 2.35 2.65
C LEU A 28 -2.52 3.38 1.83
N LEU A 29 -2.25 3.47 0.54
CA LEU A 29 -2.91 4.38 -0.39
C LEU A 29 -3.62 3.52 -1.45
N ASP A 30 -4.92 3.69 -1.62
CA ASP A 30 -5.73 2.89 -2.57
C ASP A 30 -5.53 1.37 -2.46
N ASP A 31 -5.38 0.86 -1.23
CA ASP A 31 -5.10 -0.55 -0.91
C ASP A 31 -3.73 -1.06 -1.39
N GLU A 32 -2.84 -0.15 -1.83
CA GLU A 32 -1.45 -0.41 -2.15
C GLU A 32 -0.51 0.06 -1.02
N PRO A 33 0.51 -0.73 -0.63
CA PRO A 33 1.48 -0.32 0.38
C PRO A 33 2.54 0.61 -0.22
N TRP A 34 2.75 1.74 0.44
CA TRP A 34 3.77 2.72 0.13
C TRP A 34 4.72 2.92 1.31
N PHE A 35 6.00 3.12 1.03
CA PHE A 35 7.05 3.20 2.04
C PHE A 35 7.91 4.42 1.83
N VAL A 36 8.37 5.06 2.91
CA VAL A 36 9.30 6.18 2.80
C VAL A 36 10.67 5.68 2.35
N LEU A 37 11.14 6.16 1.19
CA LEU A 37 12.38 5.72 0.54
C LEU A 37 13.62 5.93 1.43
N ASN A 38 13.69 7.07 2.13
CA ASN A 38 14.82 7.38 3.04
C ASN A 38 14.90 6.42 4.23
N ASP A 39 13.75 5.93 4.71
CA ASP A 39 13.71 4.98 5.81
C ASP A 39 14.15 3.59 5.33
N LEU A 40 13.72 3.20 4.13
CA LEU A 40 14.18 1.97 3.47
C LEU A 40 15.69 2.01 3.23
N ALA A 41 16.22 3.12 2.73
CA ALA A 41 17.65 3.38 2.52
C ALA A 41 18.47 3.11 3.80
N ARG A 42 17.98 3.64 4.93
CA ARG A 42 18.57 3.40 6.27
C ARG A 42 18.48 1.93 6.66
N LEU A 43 17.36 1.27 6.41
CA LEU A 43 17.19 -0.15 6.71
C LEU A 43 18.20 -1.03 5.98
N ILE A 44 18.46 -0.77 4.70
CA ILE A 44 19.37 -1.58 3.88
C ILE A 44 20.84 -1.15 3.97
N ASN A 45 21.20 -0.23 4.89
CA ASN A 45 22.56 0.32 5.01
C ASN A 45 23.06 1.01 3.73
N ARG A 46 22.19 1.77 3.05
CA ARG A 46 22.54 2.54 1.85
C ARG A 46 22.07 3.98 2.01
N VAL A 47 22.84 4.77 2.75
CA VAL A 47 22.55 6.19 2.95
C VAL A 47 23.79 7.01 2.59
N PRO A 48 23.68 7.98 1.66
CA PRO A 48 22.52 8.21 0.78
C PRO A 48 22.33 7.04 -0.21
N LEU A 49 21.11 6.87 -0.72
CA LEU A 49 20.87 6.02 -1.90
C LEU A 49 21.59 6.65 -3.10
N ASP A 50 22.17 5.81 -3.97
CA ASP A 50 22.67 6.29 -5.26
C ASP A 50 21.47 6.83 -6.05
N GLU A 51 21.55 8.07 -6.54
CA GLU A 51 20.49 8.70 -7.32
C GLU A 51 20.04 7.87 -8.52
N ARG A 52 20.92 6.99 -9.03
CA ARG A 52 20.61 6.11 -10.16
C ARG A 52 19.58 5.04 -9.83
N ALA A 53 19.58 4.48 -8.62
CA ALA A 53 18.68 3.37 -8.30
C ALA A 53 17.21 3.80 -8.24
N PRO A 54 16.83 4.91 -7.59
CA PRO A 54 15.47 5.43 -7.68
C PRO A 54 15.10 5.85 -9.11
N ARG A 55 16.03 6.42 -9.89
CA ARG A 55 15.76 6.80 -11.29
C ARG A 55 15.48 5.62 -12.22
N ASN A 56 15.89 4.42 -11.83
CA ASN A 56 15.63 3.19 -12.58
C ASN A 56 14.28 2.54 -12.20
N LEU A 57 13.57 3.08 -11.21
CA LEU A 57 12.21 2.65 -10.89
C LEU A 57 11.23 3.29 -11.89
N ASP A 58 10.16 2.56 -12.16
CA ASP A 58 9.09 3.07 -13.03
C ASP A 58 8.36 4.26 -12.38
N PRO A 59 7.74 5.15 -13.16
CA PRO A 59 7.08 6.35 -12.62
C PRO A 59 5.93 6.07 -11.64
N ASP A 60 5.32 4.88 -11.70
CA ASP A 60 4.28 4.40 -10.79
C ASP A 60 4.84 3.83 -9.48
N GLN A 61 6.15 3.55 -9.42
CA GLN A 61 6.80 2.98 -8.24
C GLN A 61 7.36 4.04 -7.30
N LEU A 62 7.38 5.31 -7.72
CA LEU A 62 7.90 6.43 -6.94
C LEU A 62 6.93 7.61 -6.95
N GLN A 63 6.58 8.08 -5.77
CA GLN A 63 5.67 9.21 -5.62
C GLN A 63 6.18 10.20 -4.58
N PRO A 64 6.39 11.48 -4.91
CA PRO A 64 6.66 12.50 -3.92
C PRO A 64 5.38 12.80 -3.13
N ALA A 65 5.46 12.80 -1.80
CA ALA A 65 4.34 13.12 -0.93
C ALA A 65 4.77 13.94 0.28
N TRP A 66 3.82 14.68 0.85
CA TRP A 66 4.00 15.33 2.14
C TRP A 66 3.70 14.34 3.26
N VAL A 67 4.72 13.99 4.03
CA VAL A 67 4.64 12.99 5.07
C VAL A 67 4.92 13.67 6.41
N ARG A 68 4.08 13.39 7.40
CA ARG A 68 4.34 13.80 8.78
C ARG A 68 5.47 12.95 9.36
N ASP A 69 6.52 13.59 9.84
CA ASP A 69 7.61 12.92 10.53
C ASP A 69 7.24 12.56 11.98
N SER A 70 8.08 11.75 12.62
CA SER A 70 7.88 11.31 14.01
C SER A 70 7.98 12.44 15.05
N ARG A 71 8.47 13.62 14.67
CA ARG A 71 8.53 14.83 15.50
C ARG A 71 7.32 15.75 15.28
N GLY A 72 6.44 15.38 14.36
CA GLY A 72 5.24 16.12 14.02
C GLY A 72 5.44 17.16 12.90
N GLU A 73 6.63 17.26 12.33
CA GLU A 73 6.94 18.18 11.24
C GLU A 73 6.57 17.57 9.89
N TYR A 74 6.13 18.40 8.95
CA TYR A 74 5.78 17.96 7.61
C TYR A 74 7.00 18.08 6.69
N ARG A 75 7.32 16.98 5.99
CA ARG A 75 8.43 16.96 5.04
C ARG A 75 7.98 16.34 3.74
N ARG A 76 8.46 16.92 2.64
CA ARG A 76 8.32 16.34 1.32
C ARG A 76 9.31 15.19 1.20
N GLU A 77 8.79 13.97 1.09
CA GLU A 77 9.59 12.74 0.97
C GLU A 77 9.19 11.95 -0.27
N LEU A 78 10.10 11.10 -0.75
CA LEU A 78 9.79 10.13 -1.80
C LEU A 78 9.23 8.87 -1.16
N LEU A 79 8.04 8.48 -1.60
CA LEU A 79 7.45 7.19 -1.32
C LEU A 79 7.83 6.21 -2.43
N VAL A 80 7.98 4.96 -2.06
CA VAL A 80 8.21 3.83 -2.98
C VAL A 80 7.11 2.79 -2.77
N SER A 81 6.55 2.27 -3.86
CA SER A 81 5.51 1.23 -3.81
C SER A 81 6.10 -0.12 -3.39
N ASP A 82 5.25 -1.10 -3.07
CA ASP A 82 5.67 -2.46 -2.72
C ASP A 82 6.56 -3.09 -3.81
N CYS A 83 6.17 -2.97 -5.07
CA CYS A 83 6.96 -3.42 -6.22
C CYS A 83 8.34 -2.73 -6.27
N GLY A 84 8.38 -1.41 -6.08
CA GLY A 84 9.62 -0.64 -6.07
C GLY A 84 10.55 -1.02 -4.90
N VAL A 85 10.00 -1.36 -3.73
CA VAL A 85 10.78 -1.87 -2.60
C VAL A 85 11.52 -3.15 -2.98
N TYR A 86 10.84 -4.11 -3.61
CA TYR A 86 11.50 -5.35 -4.02
C TYR A 86 12.54 -5.12 -5.11
N ALA A 87 12.27 -4.22 -6.07
CA ALA A 87 13.27 -3.83 -7.07
C ALA A 87 14.54 -3.28 -6.40
N LEU A 88 14.41 -2.37 -5.44
CA LEU A 88 15.54 -1.83 -4.68
C LEU A 88 16.28 -2.90 -3.86
N LEU A 89 15.56 -3.85 -3.25
CA LEU A 89 16.18 -4.95 -2.51
C LEU A 89 16.96 -5.92 -3.43
N ILE A 90 16.55 -6.06 -4.70
CA ILE A 90 17.27 -6.82 -5.71
C ILE A 90 18.51 -6.04 -6.17
N PHE A 91 18.38 -4.74 -6.49
CA PHE A 91 19.51 -3.91 -6.89
C PHE A 91 20.58 -3.82 -5.79
N TYR A 92 20.15 -3.70 -4.54
CA TYR A 92 21.03 -3.68 -3.37
C TYR A 92 21.02 -5.02 -2.62
N TYR A 93 21.12 -6.12 -3.38
CA TYR A 93 21.18 -7.44 -2.79
C TYR A 93 22.31 -7.53 -1.77
N HIS A 94 21.94 -7.90 -0.54
CA HIS A 94 22.86 -8.24 0.52
C HIS A 94 22.27 -9.40 1.31
N PRO A 95 23.03 -10.44 1.67
CA PRO A 95 22.49 -11.60 2.40
C PRO A 95 21.82 -11.21 3.72
N GLU A 96 22.31 -10.16 4.40
CA GLU A 96 21.69 -9.63 5.63
C GLU A 96 20.34 -8.93 5.38
N ASN A 97 20.07 -8.49 4.15
CA ASN A 97 18.82 -7.84 3.75
C ASN A 97 17.70 -8.84 3.43
N SER A 98 18.01 -10.14 3.33
CA SER A 98 16.99 -11.19 3.15
C SER A 98 15.94 -11.18 4.28
N GLY A 99 16.37 -10.81 5.50
CA GLY A 99 15.48 -10.61 6.64
C GLY A 99 14.59 -9.37 6.52
N ILE A 100 15.02 -8.32 5.81
CA ILE A 100 14.22 -7.11 5.56
C ILE A 100 13.08 -7.45 4.61
N ARG A 101 13.37 -8.14 3.50
CA ARG A 101 12.34 -8.60 2.55
C ARG A 101 11.25 -9.39 3.27
N ARG A 102 11.65 -10.40 4.06
CA ARG A 102 10.71 -11.25 4.81
C ARG A 102 9.90 -10.45 5.81
N TRP A 103 10.53 -9.53 6.53
CA TRP A 103 9.89 -8.67 7.51
C TRP A 103 8.84 -7.75 6.87
N ILE A 104 9.16 -7.11 5.73
CA ILE A 104 8.21 -6.27 5.01
C ILE A 104 6.99 -7.08 4.56
N SER A 105 7.21 -8.19 3.85
CA SER A 105 6.12 -8.99 3.27
C SER A 105 5.24 -9.67 4.31
N ARG A 106 5.82 -10.14 5.43
CA ARG A 106 5.11 -10.98 6.41
C ARG A 106 4.62 -10.25 7.64
N GLU A 107 5.21 -9.10 7.95
CA GLU A 107 4.85 -8.35 9.15
C GLU A 107 4.34 -6.97 8.79
N VAL A 108 5.11 -6.18 8.06
CA VAL A 108 4.76 -4.77 7.80
C VAL A 108 3.49 -4.65 6.97
N ILE A 109 3.42 -5.28 5.79
CA ILE A 109 2.28 -5.16 4.89
C ILE A 109 0.99 -5.72 5.51
N PRO A 110 0.99 -6.93 6.12
CA PRO A 110 -0.20 -7.43 6.79
C PRO A 110 -0.67 -6.49 7.89
N ARG A 111 0.23 -6.06 8.80
CA ARG A 111 -0.12 -5.15 9.89
C ARG A 111 -0.64 -3.81 9.40
N LEU A 112 -0.10 -3.29 8.30
CA LEU A 112 -0.55 -2.06 7.68
C LEU A 112 -1.97 -2.19 7.15
N ARG A 113 -2.29 -3.30 6.47
CA ARG A 113 -3.65 -3.60 5.98
C ARG A 113 -4.63 -3.82 7.13
N GLU A 114 -4.21 -4.55 8.17
CA GLU A 114 -5.01 -4.77 9.39
C GLU A 114 -5.35 -3.45 10.10
N ALA A 115 -4.39 -2.54 10.21
CA ALA A 115 -4.60 -1.25 10.88
C ALA A 115 -5.62 -0.38 10.15
N GLN A 116 -5.62 -0.39 8.81
CA GLN A 116 -6.56 0.38 8.00
C GLN A 116 -7.94 -0.29 7.93
N HIS A 117 -7.97 -1.62 8.00
CA HIS A 117 -9.18 -2.41 7.85
C HIS A 117 -9.30 -3.50 8.92
N PRO A 118 -9.57 -3.12 10.19
CA PRO A 118 -9.65 -4.09 11.29
C PRO A 118 -10.75 -5.15 11.08
N ASP A 119 -11.83 -4.80 10.37
CA ASP A 119 -13.01 -5.65 10.18
C ASP A 119 -13.00 -6.47 8.86
N THR A 120 -12.02 -6.29 7.96
CA THR A 120 -12.03 -6.97 6.63
C THR A 120 -11.31 -8.32 6.61
N LEU A 121 -10.58 -8.67 7.68
CA LEU A 121 -9.89 -9.95 7.79
C LEU A 121 -10.84 -11.13 7.96
N ARG A 122 -12.04 -10.89 8.51
CA ARG A 122 -13.06 -11.92 8.65
C ARG A 122 -14.12 -11.71 7.57
N PRO A 123 -14.37 -12.72 6.72
CA PRO A 123 -15.52 -12.66 5.84
C PRO A 123 -16.78 -12.56 6.69
N TYR A 124 -17.58 -11.52 6.46
CA TYR A 124 -18.88 -11.37 7.09
C TYR A 124 -19.94 -11.09 6.04
N ARG A 125 -21.16 -11.55 6.32
CA ARG A 125 -22.32 -11.27 5.48
C ARG A 125 -22.93 -9.93 5.89
N ASP A 126 -23.24 -9.13 4.90
CA ASP A 126 -23.82 -7.80 5.02
C ASP A 126 -24.99 -7.70 4.04
N VAL A 127 -25.91 -6.76 4.26
CA VAL A 127 -27.01 -6.49 3.34
C VAL A 127 -26.86 -5.09 2.79
N VAL A 128 -26.57 -4.99 1.50
CA VAL A 128 -26.43 -3.71 0.80
C VAL A 128 -27.74 -3.37 0.11
N GLN A 129 -28.22 -2.15 0.30
CA GLN A 129 -29.36 -1.63 -0.45
C GLN A 129 -28.89 -1.23 -1.85
N TRP A 130 -29.33 -1.98 -2.87
CA TRP A 130 -29.00 -1.70 -4.25
C TRP A 130 -30.29 -1.36 -5.00
N GLN A 131 -30.38 -0.11 -5.47
CA GLN A 131 -31.62 0.46 -5.99
C GLN A 131 -32.76 0.37 -4.95
N ALA A 132 -33.72 -0.53 -5.16
CA ALA A 132 -34.85 -0.79 -4.26
C ALA A 132 -34.86 -2.24 -3.73
N CYS A 133 -33.77 -2.99 -3.90
CA CYS A 133 -33.66 -4.38 -3.49
C CYS A 133 -32.53 -4.58 -2.46
N PRO A 134 -32.78 -5.23 -1.32
CA PRO A 134 -31.72 -5.67 -0.43
C PRO A 134 -30.96 -6.83 -1.08
N LEU A 135 -29.64 -6.68 -1.18
CA LEU A 135 -28.72 -7.72 -1.67
C LEU A 135 -27.87 -8.25 -0.52
N GLU A 136 -27.87 -9.56 -0.33
CA GLU A 136 -26.90 -10.20 0.55
C GLU A 136 -25.52 -10.19 -0.11
N VAL A 137 -24.53 -9.61 0.57
CA VAL A 137 -23.17 -9.52 0.08
C VAL A 137 -22.21 -10.15 1.08
N LEU A 138 -21.18 -10.80 0.59
CA LEU A 138 -20.02 -11.18 1.38
C LEU A 138 -19.03 -10.01 1.36
N ARG A 139 -18.79 -9.40 2.52
CA ARG A 139 -17.73 -8.42 2.70
C ARG A 139 -16.44 -9.15 3.01
N TRP A 140 -15.43 -8.97 2.16
CA TRP A 140 -14.12 -9.58 2.35
C TRP A 140 -13.03 -8.74 1.70
N GLN A 141 -11.95 -8.46 2.43
CA GLN A 141 -10.81 -7.65 1.96
C GLN A 141 -11.23 -6.29 1.36
N GLY A 142 -12.16 -5.58 2.01
CA GLY A 142 -12.64 -4.27 1.56
C GLY A 142 -13.54 -4.31 0.31
N LYS A 143 -13.79 -5.49 -0.26
CA LYS A 143 -14.65 -5.69 -1.44
C LYS A 143 -15.97 -6.33 -1.03
N ALA A 144 -17.04 -5.97 -1.74
CA ALA A 144 -18.34 -6.63 -1.63
C ALA A 144 -18.48 -7.66 -2.77
N TRP A 145 -18.75 -8.90 -2.39
CA TRP A 145 -18.98 -10.00 -3.33
C TRP A 145 -20.46 -10.36 -3.30
N VAL A 146 -21.12 -10.29 -4.45
CA VAL A 146 -22.51 -10.69 -4.65
C VAL A 146 -22.55 -12.03 -5.37
N HIS A 147 -23.45 -12.91 -4.97
CA HIS A 147 -23.72 -14.11 -5.75
C HIS A 147 -24.36 -13.71 -7.08
N LEU A 148 -23.81 -14.21 -8.19
CA LEU A 148 -24.20 -13.78 -9.54
C LEU A 148 -25.71 -13.95 -9.81
N GLY A 149 -26.32 -14.98 -9.23
CA GLY A 149 -27.77 -15.23 -9.35
C GLY A 149 -28.67 -14.23 -8.64
N ASP A 150 -28.13 -13.48 -7.66
CA ASP A 150 -28.88 -12.49 -6.90
C ASP A 150 -28.79 -11.10 -7.56
N CYS A 151 -27.88 -10.93 -8.54
CA CYS A 151 -27.67 -9.66 -9.23
C CYS A 151 -28.88 -9.29 -10.11
N PRO A 152 -29.61 -8.19 -9.84
CA PRO A 152 -30.88 -7.93 -10.53
C PRO A 152 -30.72 -7.41 -11.96
N VAL A 153 -29.50 -6.99 -12.35
CA VAL A 153 -29.21 -6.46 -13.69
C VAL A 153 -27.89 -7.03 -14.19
N LEU A 154 -27.91 -8.29 -14.63
CA LEU A 154 -26.91 -8.79 -15.57
C LEU A 154 -27.48 -8.67 -16.99
N PRO A 155 -26.78 -8.02 -17.95
CA PRO A 155 -27.06 -8.29 -19.35
C PRO A 155 -26.73 -9.76 -19.58
N GLN A 156 -27.72 -10.57 -19.96
CA GLN A 156 -27.52 -12.00 -20.24
C GLN A 156 -26.38 -12.17 -21.26
N ALA A 157 -25.20 -12.56 -20.79
CA ALA A 157 -24.15 -13.02 -21.68
C ALA A 157 -24.63 -14.34 -22.26
N ARG A 158 -25.20 -14.29 -23.47
CA ARG A 158 -25.60 -15.49 -24.21
C ARG A 158 -24.40 -16.43 -24.31
N PRO A 159 -24.50 -17.71 -23.89
CA PRO A 159 -23.42 -18.65 -24.11
C PRO A 159 -23.20 -18.78 -25.63
N ARG A 160 -22.02 -18.36 -26.11
CA ARG A 160 -21.58 -18.68 -27.47
C ARG A 160 -21.27 -20.17 -27.50
N VAL A 161 -22.20 -20.95 -28.04
CA VAL A 161 -21.92 -22.31 -28.49
C VAL A 161 -20.96 -22.19 -29.66
N ILE A 162 -19.69 -22.56 -29.45
CA ILE A 162 -18.71 -22.72 -30.51
C ILE A 162 -19.00 -24.10 -31.13
N GLY A 163 -19.60 -24.07 -32.32
CA GLY A 163 -19.61 -25.19 -33.26
C GLY A 163 -18.49 -25.05 -34.27
#